data_AF-A0A8J5CK76-F1
#
_entry.id   AF-A0A8J5CK76-F1
#
_cell.length_a   1.000
_cell.length_b   1.000
_cell.length_c   1.000
_cell.angle_alpha   90.00
_cell.angle_beta   90.00
_cell.angle_gamma   90.00
#
_symmetry.space_group_name_H-M   'P 1'
#
loop_
_entity.id
_entity.type
_entity.pdbx_description
1 polymer ?
#
loop_
_entity_poly.entity_id
_entity_poly.type
_entity_poly.pdbx_seq_one_letter_code
_entity_poly.pdbx_strand_id
1 'polypeptide(L)'
;MSKYASLPDLDTAPDVYETPDVPDNYEAEPESPANENIDTSSTNTAEAAKKFAGSDFDNSLTNYSNRIDRQQVSFTSGVAGETRDEKLARIKMELQELAESAGEDKSSKEDVDALNLMLEGLEVKRKTLPLLKQSSAEGSSSRTVTALNSDPHTSPTRPTT
;
A
#
# COMPACT_ATOMS: atom_id res chain seq x y z
N MET A 1 22.02 59.55 39.50
CA MET A 1 21.93 60.34 38.27
C MET A 1 22.03 61.84 38.59
N SER A 2 23.23 62.39 38.77
CA SER A 2 23.37 63.80 39.22
C SER A 2 24.37 64.64 38.41
N LYS A 3 24.99 64.05 37.38
CA LYS A 3 26.03 64.74 36.59
C LYS A 3 25.52 65.93 35.78
N TYR A 4 24.23 65.94 35.42
CA TYR A 4 23.60 66.98 34.59
C TYR A 4 22.63 67.88 35.36
N ALA A 5 22.50 67.70 36.68
CA ALA A 5 21.52 68.40 37.51
C ALA A 5 21.80 69.90 37.70
N SER A 6 23.04 70.35 37.45
CA SER A 6 23.45 71.75 37.58
C SER A 6 23.30 72.55 36.27
N LEU A 7 22.82 71.93 35.18
CA LEU A 7 22.65 72.59 33.88
C LEU A 7 21.18 72.99 33.70
N PRO A 8 20.86 74.28 33.55
CA PRO A 8 19.48 74.77 33.52
C PRO A 8 18.72 74.43 32.22
N ASP A 9 19.44 74.13 31.13
CA ASP A 9 18.86 74.00 29.78
C ASP A 9 18.74 72.53 29.32
N LEU A 10 18.92 71.56 30.22
CA LEU A 10 18.85 70.14 29.84
C LEU A 10 17.40 69.66 29.88
N ASP A 11 16.93 69.16 28.75
CA ASP A 11 15.57 68.61 28.62
C ASP A 11 15.41 67.32 29.46
N THR A 12 14.28 67.21 30.16
CA THR A 12 13.92 66.04 30.96
C THR A 12 12.90 65.16 30.25
N ALA A 13 12.61 65.43 28.98
CA ALA A 13 11.79 64.58 28.13
C ALA A 13 12.32 63.14 28.09
N PRO A 14 11.44 62.14 27.85
CA PRO A 14 11.86 60.76 27.73
C PRO A 14 12.84 60.59 26.57
N ASP A 15 13.95 59.89 26.83
CA ASP A 15 14.99 59.63 25.83
C ASP A 15 14.51 58.64 24.75
N VAL A 16 13.54 57.78 25.10
CA VAL A 16 12.99 56.75 24.22
C VAL A 16 11.50 57.01 23.99
N TYR A 17 11.15 57.18 22.72
CA TYR A 17 9.77 57.22 22.26
C TYR A 17 9.50 55.97 21.43
N GLU A 18 8.93 54.96 22.07
CA GLU A 18 8.57 53.70 21.43
C GLU A 18 7.05 53.50 21.44
N THR A 19 6.58 52.71 20.49
CA THR A 19 5.18 52.28 20.45
C THR A 19 4.93 51.32 21.60
N PRO A 20 3.83 51.44 22.36
CA PRO A 20 3.48 50.47 23.38
C PRO A 20 3.45 49.07 22.78
N ASP A 21 4.08 48.10 23.45
CA ASP A 21 4.03 46.70 23.04
C ASP A 21 2.58 46.24 23.01
N VAL A 22 2.10 45.95 21.79
CA VAL A 22 0.80 45.31 21.60
C VAL A 22 1.00 43.82 21.89
N PRO A 23 0.15 43.20 22.73
CA PRO A 23 0.23 41.76 22.92
C PRO A 23 0.06 41.06 21.57
N ASP A 24 1.00 40.18 21.24
CA ASP A 24 0.89 39.31 20.08
C ASP A 24 -0.28 38.33 20.29
N ASN A 25 -1.49 38.74 19.90
CA ASN A 25 -2.66 37.86 19.86
C ASN A 25 -2.54 36.91 18.67
N TYR A 26 -1.67 35.91 18.78
CA TYR A 26 -1.72 34.71 17.96
C TYR A 26 -2.82 33.78 18.50
N GLU A 27 -4.07 34.25 18.52
CA GLU A 27 -5.19 33.34 18.70
C GLU A 27 -5.24 32.46 17.45
N ALA A 28 -5.05 31.15 17.64
CA ALA A 28 -5.27 30.20 16.56
C ALA A 28 -6.73 30.35 16.11
N GLU A 29 -6.92 30.60 14.82
CA GLU A 29 -8.25 30.66 14.22
C GLU A 29 -9.08 29.46 14.71
N PRO A 30 -10.32 29.69 15.19
CA PRO A 30 -11.15 28.61 15.70
C PRO A 30 -11.36 27.58 14.60
N GLU A 31 -11.33 26.30 14.99
CA GLU A 31 -11.63 25.21 14.07
C GLU A 31 -12.96 25.49 13.36
N SER A 32 -12.96 25.28 12.04
CA SER A 32 -14.15 25.50 11.24
C SER A 32 -15.30 24.63 11.77
N PRO A 33 -16.53 25.17 11.86
CA PRO A 33 -17.66 24.42 12.38
C PRO A 33 -17.91 23.17 11.53
N ALA A 34 -18.32 22.09 12.18
CA ALA A 34 -18.67 20.85 11.50
C ALA A 34 -19.73 21.15 10.42
N ASN A 35 -19.39 20.86 9.16
CA ASN A 35 -20.27 21.07 8.01
C ASN A 35 -20.90 19.73 7.63
N GLU A 36 -22.24 19.65 7.69
CA GLU A 36 -23.01 18.44 7.35
C GLU A 36 -22.81 17.97 5.91
N ASN A 37 -22.31 18.84 5.01
CA ASN A 37 -21.99 18.50 3.62
C ASN A 37 -20.55 17.98 3.44
N ILE A 38 -19.76 17.85 4.51
CA ILE A 38 -18.37 17.37 4.46
C ILE A 38 -18.27 16.07 5.25
N ASP A 39 -17.90 14.98 4.56
CA ASP A 39 -17.51 13.76 5.24
C ASP A 39 -16.16 13.96 5.91
N THR A 40 -16.14 13.78 7.23
CA THR A 40 -14.95 13.92 8.10
C THR A 40 -14.51 12.57 8.66
N SER A 41 -14.89 11.47 7.99
CA SER A 41 -14.49 10.12 8.36
C SER A 41 -12.99 10.00 8.59
N SER A 42 -12.62 9.42 9.73
CA SER A 42 -11.22 9.30 10.14
C SER A 42 -10.51 8.22 9.33
N THR A 43 -9.31 8.54 8.85
CA THR A 43 -8.50 7.55 8.13
C THR A 43 -7.71 6.70 9.13
N ASN A 44 -8.03 5.40 9.20
CA ASN A 44 -7.23 4.44 9.97
C ASN A 44 -6.08 3.91 9.11
N THR A 45 -4.86 4.42 9.37
CA THR A 45 -3.66 4.05 8.62
C THR A 45 -3.30 2.57 8.74
N ALA A 46 -3.51 1.96 9.91
CA ALA A 46 -3.22 0.56 10.15
C ALA A 46 -4.18 -0.36 9.37
N GLU A 47 -5.46 0.02 9.28
CA GLU A 47 -6.45 -0.73 8.50
C GLU A 47 -6.25 -0.52 6.99
N ALA A 48 -5.96 0.71 6.56
CA ALA A 48 -5.64 1.01 5.17
C ALA A 48 -4.43 0.20 4.70
N ALA A 49 -3.35 0.16 5.50
CA ALA A 49 -2.16 -0.63 5.18
C ALA A 49 -2.49 -2.12 4.96
N LYS A 50 -3.35 -2.71 5.79
CA LYS A 50 -3.80 -4.11 5.62
C LYS A 50 -4.60 -4.30 4.33
N LYS A 51 -5.45 -3.33 3.96
CA LYS A 51 -6.25 -3.39 2.72
C LYS A 51 -5.38 -3.39 1.46
N PHE A 52 -4.25 -2.71 1.49
CA PHE A 52 -3.32 -2.62 0.35
C PHE A 52 -2.12 -3.58 0.42
N ALA A 53 -1.91 -4.29 1.53
CA ALA A 53 -0.74 -5.16 1.70
C ALA A 53 -0.64 -6.30 0.66
N GLY A 54 -1.77 -6.72 0.07
CA GLY A 54 -1.83 -7.76 -0.96
C GLY A 54 -2.11 -7.26 -2.38
N SER A 55 -2.12 -5.94 -2.60
CA SER A 55 -2.27 -5.40 -3.95
C SER A 55 -0.91 -5.32 -4.64
N ASP A 56 -0.77 -5.98 -5.79
CA ASP A 56 0.39 -5.82 -6.65
C ASP A 56 0.09 -4.81 -7.77
N PHE A 57 1.10 -4.03 -8.15
CA PHE A 57 0.99 -2.99 -9.15
C PHE A 57 1.95 -3.26 -10.31
N ASP A 58 1.39 -3.63 -11.46
CA ASP A 58 2.17 -3.71 -12.69
C ASP A 58 2.25 -2.34 -13.35
N ASN A 59 3.49 -1.83 -13.44
CA ASN A 59 3.81 -0.54 -14.07
C ASN A 59 4.64 -0.70 -15.36
N SER A 60 4.80 -1.93 -15.87
CA SER A 60 5.69 -2.22 -17.00
C SER A 60 5.26 -1.56 -18.32
N LEU A 61 3.97 -1.24 -18.46
CA LEU A 61 3.39 -0.67 -19.68
C LEU A 61 2.93 0.77 -19.53
N THR A 62 3.10 1.39 -18.35
CA THR A 62 2.56 2.73 -18.12
C THR A 62 3.51 3.80 -18.64
N ASN A 63 2.97 4.74 -19.42
CA ASN A 63 3.69 5.91 -19.90
C ASN A 63 2.86 7.17 -19.62
N TYR A 64 3.31 7.98 -18.66
CA TYR A 64 2.66 9.25 -18.28
C TYR A 64 3.11 10.44 -19.15
N SER A 65 4.17 10.28 -19.93
CA SER A 65 4.69 11.30 -20.84
C SER A 65 4.14 11.08 -22.25
N ASN A 66 2.91 11.56 -22.47
CA ASN A 66 2.33 11.94 -23.76
C ASN A 66 2.81 11.19 -25.02
N ARG A 67 2.67 9.87 -25.08
CA ARG A 67 2.55 9.16 -26.36
C ARG A 67 1.06 8.90 -26.62
N ILE A 68 0.54 9.50 -27.69
CA ILE A 68 -0.88 9.41 -28.11
C ILE A 68 -1.15 8.08 -28.84
N ASP A 69 -0.07 7.37 -29.20
CA ASP A 69 -0.05 6.27 -30.17
C ASP A 69 -0.47 4.91 -29.57
N ARG A 70 -0.63 4.83 -28.24
CA ARG A 70 -1.15 3.65 -27.53
C ARG A 70 -2.28 4.09 -26.62
N GLN A 71 -3.36 3.30 -26.55
CA GLN A 71 -4.35 3.43 -25.48
C GLN A 71 -3.61 3.50 -24.15
N GLN A 72 -3.73 4.63 -23.46
CA GLN A 72 -3.12 4.82 -22.15
C GLN A 72 -3.81 3.89 -21.17
N VAL A 73 -3.19 2.75 -20.89
CA VAL A 73 -3.58 1.91 -19.76
C VAL A 73 -2.84 2.46 -18.56
N SER A 74 -3.54 3.19 -17.70
CA SER A 74 -3.02 3.69 -16.44
C SER A 74 -3.13 2.59 -15.40
N PHE A 75 -2.06 1.83 -15.20
CA PHE A 75 -1.91 0.72 -14.25
C PHE A 75 -2.93 -0.43 -14.40
N THR A 76 -2.47 -1.65 -14.16
CA THR A 76 -3.35 -2.81 -13.95
C THR A 76 -3.15 -3.28 -12.51
N SER A 77 -4.20 -3.18 -11.69
CA SER A 77 -4.17 -3.73 -10.33
C SER A 77 -4.60 -5.20 -10.37
N GLY A 78 -3.83 -6.03 -9.66
CA GLY A 78 -4.14 -7.44 -9.44
C GLY A 78 -4.09 -7.76 -7.95
N VAL A 79 -4.82 -8.80 -7.54
CA VAL A 79 -4.58 -9.42 -6.24
C VAL A 79 -3.28 -10.20 -6.37
N ALA A 80 -2.26 -9.85 -5.58
CA ALA A 80 -1.05 -10.66 -5.50
C ALA A 80 -1.49 -12.05 -5.04
N GLY A 81 -1.33 -13.06 -5.90
CA GLY A 81 -1.56 -14.45 -5.48
C GLY A 81 -0.65 -14.81 -4.32
N GLU A 82 -1.06 -15.77 -3.48
CA GLU A 82 -0.24 -16.26 -2.36
C GLU A 82 1.21 -16.47 -2.79
N THR A 83 2.15 -15.87 -2.05
CA THR A 83 3.56 -16.16 -2.22
C THR A 83 3.82 -17.64 -1.98
N ARG A 84 4.91 -18.18 -2.55
CA ARG A 84 5.23 -19.61 -2.39
C ARG A 84 5.38 -20.01 -0.92
N ASP A 85 5.88 -19.11 -0.07
CA ASP A 85 6.07 -19.35 1.37
C ASP A 85 4.73 -19.31 2.12
N GLU A 86 3.84 -18.36 1.81
CA GLU A 86 2.47 -18.34 2.35
C GLU A 86 1.68 -19.59 1.94
N LYS A 87 1.83 -20.01 0.68
CA LYS A 87 1.21 -21.23 0.17
C LYS A 87 1.72 -22.48 0.89
N LEU A 88 3.03 -22.58 1.16
CA LEU A 88 3.59 -23.69 1.94
C LEU A 88 3.08 -23.68 3.38
N ALA A 89 3.01 -22.51 4.02
CA ALA A 89 2.48 -22.38 5.38
C ALA A 89 1.01 -22.80 5.46
N ARG A 90 0.18 -22.38 4.49
CA ARG A 90 -1.22 -22.79 4.40
C ARG A 90 -1.35 -24.31 4.23
N ILE A 91 -0.59 -24.92 3.30
CA ILE A 91 -0.62 -26.37 3.07
C ILE A 91 -0.22 -27.15 4.34
N LYS A 92 0.76 -26.67 5.12
CA LYS A 92 1.13 -27.30 6.40
C LYS A 92 -0.04 -27.30 7.39
N MET A 93 -0.76 -26.19 7.50
CA MET A 93 -1.92 -26.09 8.38
C MET A 93 -3.06 -27.00 7.91
N GLU A 94 -3.35 -27.00 6.61
CA GLU A 94 -4.38 -27.87 6.02
C GLU A 94 -4.07 -29.36 6.24
N LEU A 95 -2.81 -29.78 6.06
CA LEU A 95 -2.39 -31.16 6.35
C LEU A 95 -2.51 -31.53 7.83
N GLN A 96 -2.24 -30.60 8.74
CA GLN A 96 -2.44 -30.82 10.16
C GLN A 96 -3.94 -30.99 10.49
N GLU A 97 -4.80 -30.14 9.96
CA GLU A 97 -6.26 -30.25 10.14
C GLU A 97 -6.80 -31.57 9.57
N LEU A 98 -6.27 -32.01 8.42
CA LEU A 98 -6.59 -33.32 7.85
C LEU A 98 -6.10 -34.48 8.71
N ALA A 99 -4.92 -34.38 9.33
CA ALA A 99 -4.42 -35.39 10.25
C ALA A 99 -5.30 -35.52 11.49
N GLU A 100 -5.80 -34.40 12.01
CA GLU A 100 -6.73 -34.34 13.14
C GLU A 100 -8.12 -34.87 12.76
N SER A 101 -8.58 -34.59 11.53
CA SER A 101 -9.87 -35.03 10.99
C SER A 101 -9.90 -36.50 10.57
N ALA A 102 -8.75 -37.08 10.21
CA ALA A 102 -8.62 -38.47 9.77
C ALA A 102 -8.93 -39.51 10.88
N GLY A 103 -9.00 -39.09 12.15
CA GLY A 103 -9.39 -39.98 13.25
C GLY A 103 -8.51 -41.24 13.36
N GLU A 104 -9.13 -42.43 13.43
CA GLU A 104 -8.46 -43.74 13.45
C GLU A 104 -8.30 -44.39 12.06
N ASP A 105 -8.71 -43.73 10.98
CA ASP A 105 -8.61 -44.29 9.63
C ASP A 105 -7.14 -44.35 9.19
N LYS A 106 -6.57 -45.55 9.29
CA LYS A 106 -5.14 -45.82 9.01
C LYS A 106 -4.72 -45.42 7.60
N SER A 107 -5.58 -45.63 6.60
CA SER A 107 -5.29 -45.25 5.21
C SER A 107 -5.14 -43.74 5.06
N SER A 108 -6.07 -42.98 5.63
CA SER A 108 -6.06 -41.51 5.58
C SER A 108 -4.85 -40.94 6.30
N LYS A 109 -4.41 -41.60 7.37
CA LYS A 109 -3.21 -41.20 8.14
C LYS A 109 -1.92 -41.46 7.36
N GLU A 110 -1.81 -42.62 6.70
CA GLU A 110 -0.69 -42.96 5.83
C GLU A 110 -0.57 -41.97 4.64
N ASP A 111 -1.69 -41.57 4.05
CA ASP A 111 -1.72 -40.59 2.97
C ASP A 111 -1.24 -39.20 3.43
N VAL A 112 -1.68 -38.75 4.62
CA VAL A 112 -1.24 -37.46 5.19
C VAL A 112 0.25 -37.48 5.56
N ASP A 113 0.75 -38.59 6.11
CA ASP A 113 2.17 -38.75 6.42
C ASP A 113 3.04 -38.76 5.14
N ALA A 114 2.57 -39.39 4.06
CA ALA A 114 3.25 -39.35 2.77
C ALA A 114 3.31 -37.93 2.19
N LEU A 115 2.22 -37.16 2.30
CA LEU A 115 2.17 -35.77 1.87
C LEU A 115 3.09 -34.86 2.70
N ASN A 116 3.18 -35.08 4.01
CA ASN A 116 4.13 -34.38 4.88
C ASN A 116 5.58 -34.66 4.47
N LEU A 117 5.93 -35.92 4.19
CA LEU A 117 7.27 -36.28 3.73
C LEU A 117 7.63 -35.63 2.38
N MET A 118 6.68 -35.55 1.45
CA MET A 118 6.86 -34.84 0.18
C MET A 118 7.07 -33.34 0.40
N LEU A 119 6.32 -32.74 1.33
CA LEU A 119 6.42 -31.32 1.66
C LEU A 119 7.79 -30.98 2.28
N GLU A 120 8.28 -31.78 3.23
CA GLU A 120 9.63 -31.64 3.79
C GLU A 120 10.71 -31.80 2.72
N GLY A 121 10.55 -32.77 1.81
CA GLY A 121 11.45 -32.96 0.68
C GLY A 121 11.53 -31.73 -0.25
N LEU A 122 10.42 -31.02 -0.44
CA LEU A 122 10.39 -29.75 -1.18
C LEU A 122 11.10 -28.62 -0.43
N GLU A 123 11.01 -28.56 0.90
CA GLU A 123 11.71 -27.57 1.71
C GLU A 123 13.23 -27.79 1.76
N VAL A 124 13.67 -29.05 1.82
CA VAL A 124 15.10 -29.39 1.78
C VAL A 124 15.70 -29.09 0.40
N LYS A 125 14.98 -29.39 -0.69
CA LYS A 125 15.40 -29.03 -2.05
C LYS A 125 15.57 -27.52 -2.23
N ARG A 126 14.77 -26.70 -1.53
CA ARG A 126 14.95 -25.23 -1.51
C ARG A 126 16.27 -24.82 -0.84
N LYS A 127 16.57 -25.36 0.34
CA LYS A 127 17.77 -24.98 1.12
C LYS A 127 19.08 -25.41 0.44
N THR A 128 19.01 -26.47 -0.37
CA THR A 128 20.17 -27.06 -1.06
C THR A 128 20.41 -26.48 -2.46
N LEU A 129 19.45 -25.77 -3.04
CA LEU A 129 19.67 -25.03 -4.29
C LEU A 129 20.41 -23.72 -3.99
N PRO A 130 21.61 -23.50 -4.56
CA PRO A 130 22.27 -22.19 -4.45
C PRO A 130 21.36 -21.13 -5.07
N LEU A 131 21.18 -19.99 -4.39
CA LEU A 131 20.55 -18.81 -4.97
C LEU A 131 21.30 -18.45 -6.26
N LEU A 132 20.74 -18.83 -7.41
CA LEU A 132 21.16 -18.31 -8.68
C LEU A 132 20.76 -16.83 -8.64
N LYS A 133 21.73 -15.96 -8.33
CA LYS A 133 21.63 -14.52 -8.63
C LYS A 133 21.27 -14.45 -10.11
N GLN A 134 20.02 -14.11 -10.42
CA GLN A 134 19.63 -13.75 -11.77
C GLN A 134 20.38 -12.46 -12.11
N SER A 135 21.56 -12.62 -12.68
CA SER A 135 22.23 -11.57 -13.42
C SER A 135 21.33 -11.17 -14.58
N SER A 136 21.07 -9.87 -14.65
CA SER A 136 20.62 -9.16 -15.84
C SER A 136 21.30 -9.68 -17.12
N ALA A 137 20.52 -10.16 -18.08
CA ALA A 137 20.84 -10.10 -19.51
C ALA A 137 19.66 -10.61 -20.35
N GLU A 138 19.11 -9.67 -21.12
CA GLU A 138 18.70 -9.79 -22.53
C GLU A 138 18.39 -11.17 -23.12
N GLY A 139 17.24 -11.28 -23.79
CA GLY A 139 17.04 -12.38 -24.74
C GLY A 139 15.60 -12.62 -25.13
N SER A 140 15.12 -11.84 -26.09
CA SER A 140 14.17 -12.21 -27.14
C SER A 140 13.60 -13.64 -27.07
N SER A 141 12.30 -13.77 -26.83
CA SER A 141 11.60 -14.96 -27.32
C SER A 141 10.17 -14.62 -27.71
N SER A 142 10.06 -14.34 -29.01
CA SER A 142 8.85 -14.31 -29.81
C SER A 142 7.88 -15.45 -29.43
N ARG A 143 6.63 -15.10 -29.10
CA ARG A 143 5.51 -16.05 -29.20
C ARG A 143 4.28 -15.38 -29.79
N THR A 144 3.97 -15.87 -30.98
CA THR A 144 2.76 -15.69 -31.79
C THR A 144 1.50 -15.94 -30.97
N VAL A 145 0.62 -14.93 -30.96
CA VAL A 145 -0.77 -15.06 -30.49
C VAL A 145 -1.60 -15.78 -31.55
N THR A 146 -2.00 -17.00 -31.27
CA THR A 146 -3.16 -17.63 -31.89
C THR A 146 -4.41 -16.92 -31.40
N ALA A 147 -5.06 -16.17 -32.30
CA ALA A 147 -6.36 -15.57 -32.08
C ALA A 147 -7.41 -16.68 -31.88
N LEU A 148 -8.02 -16.74 -30.70
CA LEU A 148 -9.31 -17.40 -30.51
C LEU A 148 -10.32 -16.35 -30.08
N ASN A 149 -11.26 -16.22 -30.99
CA ASN A 149 -12.41 -15.34 -31.02
C ASN A 149 -13.52 -15.93 -30.14
N SER A 150 -14.18 -15.09 -29.34
CA SER A 150 -15.54 -15.34 -28.87
C SER A 150 -16.12 -14.08 -28.24
N ASP A 151 -16.71 -13.23 -29.09
CA ASP A 151 -17.85 -12.39 -28.73
C ASP A 151 -19.00 -13.26 -28.22
N PRO A 152 -19.81 -12.76 -27.27
CA PRO A 152 -21.12 -12.29 -27.70
C PRO A 152 -21.60 -11.02 -26.98
N HIS A 153 -21.82 -9.97 -27.77
CA HIS A 153 -22.66 -8.82 -27.42
C HIS A 153 -24.13 -9.26 -27.26
N THR A 154 -24.69 -9.08 -26.07
CA THR A 154 -26.15 -8.97 -25.91
C THR A 154 -26.45 -7.90 -24.86
N SER A 155 -26.89 -6.73 -25.30
CA SER A 155 -27.41 -5.64 -24.47
C SER A 155 -28.94 -5.68 -24.43
N PRO A 156 -29.60 -5.62 -23.27
CA PRO A 156 -31.04 -5.45 -23.20
C PRO A 156 -31.44 -3.96 -23.07
N THR A 157 -32.30 -3.54 -24.00
CA THR A 157 -33.01 -2.26 -24.04
C THR A 157 -34.09 -2.19 -22.95
N ARG A 158 -34.15 -1.08 -22.21
CA ARG A 158 -35.14 -0.78 -21.16
C ARG A 158 -36.42 -0.19 -21.77
N PRO A 159 -37.63 -0.67 -21.42
CA PRO A 159 -38.87 0.00 -21.80
C PRO A 159 -39.24 1.08 -20.78
N THR A 160 -39.75 2.20 -21.30
CA THR A 160 -40.38 3.30 -20.58
C THR A 160 -41.88 3.09 -20.47
N THR A 161 -42.41 3.27 -19.26
CA THR A 161 -43.74 3.83 -18.98
C THR A 161 -43.62 4.63 -17.70
#